data_AF-A0A8J6XM37-F1
#
_entry.id   AF-A0A8J6XM37-F1
#
_cell.length_a   1.000
_cell.length_b   1.000
_cell.length_c   1.000
_cell.angle_alpha   90.00
_cell.angle_beta   90.00
_cell.angle_gamma   90.00
#
_symmetry.space_group_name_H-M   'P 1'
#
loop_
_entity.id
_entity.type
_entity.pdbx_description
1 polymer ?
#
loop_
_entity_poly.entity_id
_entity_poly.type
_entity_poly.pdbx_seq_one_letter_code
_entity_poly.pdbx_strand_id
1 'polypeptide(L)'
;MTTDQTLGIEKNKDDFSIEEFFAARTKTWEADKWHTDALSGQALYQFADQIASDLGWVLNLSMDGHRLSDFPHTAYYPGKLAAIPFRPNRNLWVLEIQIRHPQKPFGGFYEDILM
;
A
#
# COMPACT_ATOMS: atom_id res chain seq x y z
N MET A 1 37.97 17.72 20.77
CA MET A 1 37.21 17.65 19.50
C MET A 1 37.23 16.21 19.04
N THR A 2 36.22 15.44 19.42
CA THR A 2 36.06 14.04 19.01
C THR A 2 35.04 14.01 17.89
N THR A 3 35.51 13.67 16.69
CA THR A 3 34.67 13.52 15.51
C THR A 3 33.87 12.23 15.65
N ASP A 4 32.56 12.36 15.84
CA ASP A 4 31.61 11.26 15.72
C ASP A 4 31.49 10.88 14.24
N GLN A 5 32.20 9.82 13.85
CA GLN A 5 31.97 9.15 12.57
C GLN A 5 30.87 8.11 12.80
N THR A 6 29.63 8.56 12.79
CA THR A 6 28.50 7.65 12.65
C THR A 6 28.60 7.05 11.24
N LEU A 7 29.06 5.80 11.16
CA LEU A 7 29.06 4.99 9.94
C LEU A 7 27.63 4.89 9.43
N GLY A 8 27.25 5.76 8.50
CA GLY A 8 26.02 5.65 7.74
C GLY A 8 26.11 4.41 6.88
N ILE A 9 25.57 3.30 7.35
CA ILE A 9 25.29 2.14 6.50
C ILE A 9 24.16 2.59 5.56
N GLU A 10 24.52 3.03 4.35
CA GLU A 10 23.57 3.09 3.25
C GLU A 10 23.08 1.66 3.01
N LYS A 11 21.86 1.35 3.46
CA LYS A 11 21.22 0.07 3.13
C LYS A 11 21.13 -0.03 1.61
N ASN A 12 21.63 -1.11 1.03
CA ASN A 12 21.45 -1.36 -0.40
C ASN A 12 19.94 -1.55 -0.67
N LYS A 13 19.44 -1.14 -1.84
CA LYS A 13 18.04 -1.37 -2.24
C LYS A 13 17.66 -2.87 -2.20
N ASP A 14 18.65 -3.74 -2.34
CA ASP A 14 18.50 -5.19 -2.20
C ASP A 14 18.29 -5.68 -0.75
N ASP A 15 18.63 -4.86 0.25
CA ASP A 15 18.55 -5.21 1.68
C ASP A 15 17.16 -4.91 2.29
N PHE A 16 16.30 -4.17 1.59
CA PHE A 16 14.94 -3.93 2.05
C PHE A 16 14.11 -5.20 1.88
N SER A 17 13.90 -5.89 2.99
CA SER A 17 13.06 -7.09 3.04
C SER A 17 11.58 -6.73 2.80
N ILE A 18 10.82 -7.71 2.30
CA ILE A 18 9.34 -7.60 2.21
C ILE A 18 8.74 -7.24 3.58
N GLU A 19 9.35 -7.73 4.66
CA GLU A 19 9.01 -7.39 6.04
C GLU A 19 9.21 -5.91 6.36
N GLU A 20 10.25 -5.26 5.82
CA GLU A 20 10.46 -3.82 6.01
C GLU A 20 9.47 -2.97 5.20
N PHE A 21 9.04 -3.44 4.03
CA PHE A 21 7.93 -2.81 3.30
C PHE A 21 6.63 -2.90 4.11
N PHE A 22 6.32 -4.08 4.66
CA PHE A 22 5.14 -4.27 5.51
C PHE A 22 5.29 -3.69 6.94
N ALA A 23 6.50 -3.43 7.42
CA ALA A 23 6.75 -2.72 8.67
C ALA A 23 6.68 -1.19 8.48
N ALA A 24 7.17 -0.68 7.34
CA ALA A 24 6.89 0.69 6.91
C ALA A 24 5.38 0.90 6.77
N ARG A 25 4.64 -0.14 6.37
CA ARG A 25 3.18 -0.14 6.43
C ARG A 25 2.64 0.02 7.86
N THR A 26 3.02 -0.77 8.87
CA THR A 26 2.51 -0.57 10.25
C THR A 26 2.86 0.81 10.82
N LYS A 27 4.04 1.36 10.51
CA LYS A 27 4.48 2.65 11.05
C LYS A 27 3.90 3.87 10.32
N THR A 28 3.43 3.73 9.08
CA THR A 28 2.90 4.84 8.26
C THR A 28 1.41 4.70 7.94
N TRP A 29 0.82 3.50 8.13
CA TRP A 29 -0.53 3.10 7.70
C TRP A 29 -1.38 2.46 8.80
N GLU A 30 -0.99 2.54 10.09
CA GLU A 30 -2.01 2.35 11.13
C GLU A 30 -3.24 3.18 10.72
N ALA A 31 -4.41 2.54 10.79
CA ALA A 31 -5.68 2.92 10.18
C ALA A 31 -6.05 4.42 10.27
N ASP A 32 -5.38 5.17 11.14
CA ASP A 32 -5.38 6.61 11.32
C ASP A 32 -5.25 7.46 10.04
N LYS A 33 -4.33 7.23 9.09
CA LYS A 33 -4.26 8.13 7.90
C LYS A 33 -5.49 7.99 6.99
N TRP A 34 -5.96 6.77 6.77
CA TRP A 34 -7.23 6.52 6.08
C TRP A 34 -8.44 7.06 6.86
N HIS A 35 -8.42 6.92 8.19
CA HIS A 35 -9.46 7.46 9.06
C HIS A 35 -9.50 8.99 9.07
N THR A 36 -8.33 9.65 9.06
CA THR A 36 -8.16 11.09 9.29
C THR A 36 -8.16 11.90 8.00
N ASP A 37 -7.51 11.42 6.94
CA ASP A 37 -7.30 12.19 5.71
C ASP A 37 -8.39 11.97 4.64
N ALA A 38 -9.35 11.06 4.90
CA ALA A 38 -10.50 10.83 4.03
C ALA A 38 -10.13 10.62 2.54
N LEU A 39 -9.00 9.95 2.29
CA LEU A 39 -8.42 9.81 0.96
C LEU A 39 -9.39 9.13 -0.02
N SER A 40 -9.30 9.49 -1.29
CA SER A 40 -9.93 8.70 -2.36
C SER A 40 -9.15 7.42 -2.59
N GLY A 41 -9.79 6.44 -3.25
CA GLY A 41 -9.08 5.23 -3.67
C GLY A 41 -7.89 5.54 -4.58
N GLN A 42 -8.01 6.51 -5.50
CA GLN A 42 -6.88 6.98 -6.31
C GLN A 42 -5.72 7.50 -5.46
N ALA A 43 -6.00 8.36 -4.47
CA ALA A 43 -4.99 8.94 -3.60
C ALA A 43 -4.30 7.87 -2.73
N LEU A 44 -5.05 6.84 -2.32
CA LEU A 44 -4.50 5.69 -1.60
C LEU A 44 -3.46 4.93 -2.44
N TYR A 45 -3.76 4.66 -3.70
CA TYR A 45 -2.83 3.95 -4.59
C TYR A 45 -1.64 4.81 -5.03
N GLN A 46 -1.82 6.13 -5.18
CA GLN A 46 -0.70 7.05 -5.41
C GLN A 46 0.27 7.07 -4.22
N PHE A 47 -0.26 7.09 -3.00
CA PHE A 47 0.56 7.01 -1.80
C PHE A 47 1.29 5.67 -1.67
N ALA A 48 0.61 4.56 -2.00
CA ALA A 48 1.21 3.23 -2.05
C ALA A 48 2.38 3.15 -3.03
N ASP A 49 2.22 3.75 -4.22
CA ASP A 49 3.23 3.77 -5.27
C ASP A 49 4.45 4.60 -4.86
N GLN A 50 4.24 5.74 -4.20
CA GLN A 50 5.32 6.57 -3.66
C GLN A 50 6.13 5.79 -2.63
N ILE A 51 5.49 5.12 -1.68
CA ILE A 51 6.19 4.33 -0.65
C ILE A 51 6.96 3.15 -1.27
N ALA A 52 6.35 2.44 -2.22
CA ALA A 52 7.02 1.37 -2.94
C ALA A 52 8.28 1.91 -3.65
N SER A 53 8.14 3.02 -4.36
CA SER A 53 9.24 3.66 -5.09
C SER A 53 10.36 4.14 -4.17
N ASP A 54 10.03 4.76 -3.03
CA ASP A 54 11.00 5.24 -2.03
C ASP A 54 11.80 4.08 -1.43
N LEU A 55 11.18 2.91 -1.29
CA LEU A 55 11.82 1.68 -0.83
C LEU A 55 12.52 0.89 -1.95
N GLY A 56 12.48 1.37 -3.20
CA GLY A 56 13.09 0.70 -4.35
C GLY A 56 12.28 -0.45 -4.94
N TRP A 57 10.99 -0.56 -4.60
CA TRP A 57 10.04 -1.53 -5.11
C TRP A 57 9.14 -0.92 -6.19
N VAL A 58 8.43 -1.76 -6.93
CA VAL A 58 7.45 -1.31 -7.93
C VAL A 58 6.07 -1.81 -7.53
N LEU A 59 5.10 -0.90 -7.44
CA LEU A 59 3.70 -1.26 -7.22
C LEU A 59 3.09 -1.86 -8.49
N ASN A 60 2.35 -2.95 -8.36
CA ASN A 60 1.57 -3.52 -9.44
C ASN A 60 0.09 -3.08 -9.35
N LEU A 61 -0.26 -2.06 -10.13
CA LEU A 61 -1.64 -1.55 -10.23
C LEU A 61 -2.59 -2.49 -10.99
N SER A 62 -2.10 -3.59 -11.56
CA SER A 62 -2.94 -4.56 -12.27
C SER A 62 -3.84 -5.35 -11.33
N MET A 63 -3.42 -5.49 -10.06
CA MET A 63 -4.22 -6.06 -8.97
C MET A 63 -4.56 -4.93 -8.01
N ASP A 64 -5.81 -4.48 -8.07
CA ASP A 64 -6.35 -3.42 -7.25
C ASP A 64 -7.56 -3.92 -6.46
N GLY A 65 -7.78 -3.28 -5.32
CA GLY A 65 -8.81 -3.64 -4.39
C GLY A 65 -10.21 -3.51 -5.01
N HIS A 66 -11.16 -4.20 -4.41
CA HIS A 66 -12.53 -4.27 -4.89
C HIS A 66 -13.52 -4.00 -3.76
N ARG A 67 -14.76 -3.68 -4.13
CA ARG A 67 -15.85 -3.57 -3.16
C ARG A 67 -16.22 -4.97 -2.65
N LEU A 68 -16.52 -5.10 -1.36
CA LEU A 68 -17.20 -6.28 -0.83
C LEU A 68 -18.61 -6.35 -1.43
N SER A 69 -19.02 -7.55 -1.84
CA SER A 69 -20.38 -7.75 -2.36
C SER A 69 -21.37 -7.77 -1.19
N ASP A 70 -22.51 -7.11 -1.37
CA ASP A 70 -23.62 -7.22 -0.43
C ASP A 70 -24.36 -8.56 -0.65
N PHE A 71 -24.62 -9.29 0.43
CA PHE A 71 -25.49 -10.47 0.46
C PHE A 71 -26.84 -10.07 1.09
N PRO A 72 -28.03 -10.37 0.51
CA PRO A 72 -28.32 -11.08 -0.72
C PRO A 72 -28.67 -10.10 -1.88
N HIS A 73 -27.80 -10.06 -2.90
CA HIS A 73 -28.08 -9.65 -4.29
C HIS A 73 -28.27 -8.15 -4.58
N THR A 74 -27.17 -7.48 -4.95
CA THR A 74 -26.86 -7.00 -6.32
C THR A 74 -25.57 -6.18 -6.20
N ALA A 75 -24.54 -6.53 -6.97
CA ALA A 75 -23.26 -5.84 -6.93
C ALA A 75 -23.42 -4.37 -7.38
N TYR A 76 -23.57 -3.45 -6.44
CA TYR A 76 -23.53 -2.02 -6.72
C TYR A 76 -22.07 -1.58 -6.76
N TYR A 77 -21.55 -1.55 -8.00
CA TYR A 77 -20.27 -1.00 -8.45
C TYR A 77 -19.19 -2.05 -8.79
N PRO A 78 -19.00 -2.38 -10.09
CA PRO A 78 -17.90 -3.24 -10.56
C PRO A 78 -16.55 -2.50 -10.67
N GLY A 79 -16.49 -1.24 -10.23
CA GLY A 79 -15.29 -0.44 -10.38
C GLY A 79 -14.24 -0.74 -9.30
N LYS A 80 -12.99 -0.57 -9.70
CA LYS A 80 -11.79 -0.84 -8.91
C LYS A 80 -11.56 0.25 -7.86
N LEU A 81 -11.04 -0.12 -6.70
CA LEU A 81 -10.68 0.81 -5.62
C LEU A 81 -9.67 1.85 -6.10
N ALA A 82 -8.66 1.44 -6.88
CA ALA A 82 -7.67 2.38 -7.42
C ALA A 82 -8.27 3.45 -8.35
N ALA A 83 -9.48 3.22 -8.88
CA ALA A 83 -10.11 4.12 -9.84
C ALA A 83 -11.11 5.11 -9.21
N ILE A 84 -11.54 4.91 -7.96
CA ILE A 84 -12.58 5.76 -7.37
C ILE A 84 -12.02 7.13 -6.94
N PRO A 85 -12.63 8.25 -7.36
CA PRO A 85 -12.21 9.60 -6.99
C PRO A 85 -12.78 10.04 -5.63
N PHE A 86 -13.56 9.19 -4.97
CA PHE A 86 -14.20 9.46 -3.68
C PHE A 86 -13.63 8.56 -2.59
N ARG A 87 -13.90 8.93 -1.33
CA ARG A 87 -13.57 8.13 -0.16
C ARG A 87 -14.39 6.85 -0.13
N PRO A 88 -13.80 5.64 -0.25
CA PRO A 88 -14.53 4.40 -0.05
C PRO A 88 -15.19 4.33 1.34
N ASN A 89 -16.35 3.67 1.39
CA ASN A 89 -17.03 3.45 2.66
C ASN A 89 -16.29 2.40 3.50
N ARG A 90 -16.26 2.62 4.81
CA ARG A 90 -15.72 1.65 5.77
C ARG A 90 -16.43 0.31 5.67
N ASN A 91 -15.70 -0.78 5.91
CA ASN A 91 -16.13 -2.18 5.92
C ASN A 91 -16.78 -2.68 4.61
N LEU A 92 -16.64 -1.94 3.51
CA LEU A 92 -17.24 -2.27 2.21
C LEU A 92 -16.21 -2.42 1.10
N TRP A 93 -14.92 -2.25 1.39
CA TRP A 93 -13.86 -2.31 0.40
C TRP A 93 -12.70 -3.14 0.92
N VAL A 94 -12.19 -4.00 0.04
CA VAL A 94 -10.94 -4.72 0.20
C VAL A 94 -9.85 -3.88 -0.42
N LEU A 95 -8.77 -3.64 0.33
CA LEU A 95 -7.53 -3.08 -0.15
C LEU A 95 -6.60 -4.22 -0.56
N GLU A 96 -6.14 -4.20 -1.80
CA GLU A 96 -5.10 -5.11 -2.29
C GLU A 96 -3.87 -4.33 -2.73
N ILE A 97 -2.71 -4.67 -2.18
CA ILE A 97 -1.42 -4.08 -2.54
C ILE A 97 -0.48 -5.20 -2.96
N GLN A 98 -0.04 -5.15 -4.22
CA GLN A 98 1.00 -6.04 -4.73
C GLN A 98 2.23 -5.23 -5.13
N ILE A 99 3.39 -5.65 -4.64
CA ILE A 99 4.68 -5.10 -5.03
C ILE A 99 5.55 -6.16 -5.67
N ARG A 100 6.43 -5.75 -6.58
CA ARG A 100 7.43 -6.61 -7.21
C ARG A 100 8.82 -6.07 -7.02
N HIS A 101 9.79 -6.95 -6.83
CA HIS A 101 11.19 -6.57 -6.88
C HIS A 101 11.52 -6.15 -8.32
N PRO A 102 12.28 -5.06 -8.55
CA PRO A 102 12.48 -4.58 -9.91
C PRO A 102 13.28 -5.54 -10.81
N GLN A 103 14.22 -6.31 -10.26
CA GLN A 103 15.07 -7.26 -11.02
C GLN A 103 14.87 -8.75 -10.66
N LYS A 104 14.37 -9.08 -9.47
CA LYS A 104 14.25 -10.46 -8.99
C LYS A 104 12.83 -11.00 -9.18
N PRO A 105 12.64 -12.32 -9.37
CA PRO A 105 11.33 -12.92 -9.67
C PRO A 105 10.50 -13.15 -8.40
N PHE A 106 10.47 -12.19 -7.48
CA PHE A 106 9.64 -12.25 -6.28
C PHE A 106 8.99 -10.91 -5.97
N GLY A 107 7.98 -10.95 -5.11
CA GLY A 107 7.18 -9.82 -4.72
C GLY A 107 6.45 -10.09 -3.40
N GLY A 108 5.71 -9.09 -2.94
CA GLY A 108 4.84 -9.17 -1.78
C GLY A 108 3.40 -8.91 -2.19
N PHE A 109 2.46 -9.56 -1.50
CA PHE A 109 1.03 -9.30 -1.62
C PHE A 109 0.45 -9.04 -0.24
N TYR A 110 -0.45 -8.08 -0.18
CA TYR A 110 -1.14 -7.68 1.03
C TYR A 110 -2.61 -7.41 0.74
N GLU A 111 -3.47 -7.91 1.63
CA GLU A 111 -4.92 -7.76 1.54
C GLU A 111 -5.50 -7.40 2.91
N ASP A 112 -6.46 -6.47 2.94
CA ASP A 112 -7.21 -6.11 4.15
C ASP A 112 -8.56 -5.51 3.84
N ILE A 113 -9.43 -5.46 4.84
CA ILE A 113 -10.69 -4.74 4.78
C ILE A 113 -10.46 -3.32 5.29
N LEU A 114 -10.87 -2.31 4.51
CA LEU A 114 -10.82 -0.91 4.95
C LEU A 114 -11.87 -0.65 6.03
N MET A 115 -11.48 -0.57 7.30
CA MET A 115 -12.37 -0.24 8.43
C MET A 115 -12.60 1.27 8.63
#